data_AF-A0A7X6ZPW7-F1
#
_entry.id   AF-A0A7X6ZPW7-F1
#
_cell.length_a   1.000
_cell.length_b   1.000
_cell.length_c   1.000
_cell.angle_alpha   90.00
_cell.angle_beta   90.00
_cell.angle_gamma   90.00
#
_symmetry.space_group_name_H-M   'P 1'
#
loop_
_entity.id
_entity.type
_entity.pdbx_description
1 polymer ?
#
loop_
_entity_poly.entity_id
_entity_poly.type
_entity_poly.pdbx_seq_one_letter_code
_entity_poly.pdbx_strand_id
1 'polypeptide(L)'
;MTNIETYYFAGKKAIVRVDFNVPLNENFEITDDTRIKAAIPTLKKVLDKGGSLIIMSHLGRPKGPAEKFSLKHIISRIEKYIGTKVQFAEDCQKADAQAALLKPGEVLLLENLRFYAEEEGKPRGLAEDATDEEKQAAKTAIKESQKAFVAKLASYADCYINDAFGTAHRAHAST
;
A
#
# COMPACT_ATOMS: atom_id res chain seq x y z
N MET A 1 -14.83 15.22 -2.19
CA MET A 1 -13.88 14.47 -3.04
C MET A 1 -13.22 15.47 -3.97
N THR A 2 -11.90 15.61 -3.92
CA THR A 2 -11.17 16.54 -4.80
C THR A 2 -10.75 15.81 -6.06
N ASN A 3 -10.84 16.45 -7.21
CA ASN A 3 -10.42 15.86 -8.48
C ASN A 3 -8.88 15.90 -8.59
N ILE A 4 -8.26 14.76 -8.92
CA ILE A 4 -6.81 14.67 -9.14
C ILE A 4 -6.31 15.60 -10.25
N GLU A 5 -7.16 15.90 -11.26
CA GLU A 5 -6.80 16.79 -12.36
C GLU A 5 -6.53 18.22 -11.89
N THR A 6 -7.20 18.67 -10.82
CA THR A 6 -7.14 20.05 -10.33
C THR A 6 -6.31 20.21 -9.06
N TYR A 7 -5.89 19.11 -8.44
CA TYR A 7 -5.05 19.14 -7.25
C TYR A 7 -3.62 19.62 -7.55
N TYR A 8 -3.05 20.39 -6.63
CA TYR A 8 -1.68 20.93 -6.72
C TYR A 8 -0.70 19.99 -6.02
N PHE A 9 0.10 19.25 -6.80
CA PHE A 9 1.07 18.28 -6.27
C PHE A 9 2.48 18.84 -6.06
N ALA A 10 2.82 20.01 -6.60
CA ALA A 10 4.20 20.48 -6.57
C ALA A 10 4.71 20.64 -5.13
N GLY A 11 5.81 19.94 -4.81
CA GLY A 11 6.39 19.91 -3.46
C GLY A 11 5.59 19.13 -2.41
N LYS A 12 4.53 18.42 -2.81
CA LYS A 12 3.72 17.55 -1.93
C LYS A 12 4.10 16.09 -2.10
N LYS A 13 4.04 15.33 -1.01
CA LYS A 13 4.08 13.87 -1.00
C LYS A 13 2.66 13.33 -1.10
N ALA A 14 2.36 12.59 -2.14
CA ALA A 14 1.08 11.89 -2.28
C ALA A 14 1.25 10.40 -1.97
N ILE A 15 0.43 9.86 -1.07
CA ILE A 15 0.31 8.42 -0.88
C ILE A 15 -0.87 7.88 -1.69
N VAL A 16 -0.60 6.89 -2.54
CA VAL A 16 -1.57 6.32 -3.49
C VAL A 16 -1.81 4.86 -3.16
N ARG A 17 -3.07 4.53 -2.83
CA ARG A 17 -3.52 3.13 -2.74
C ARG A 17 -3.82 2.62 -4.13
N VAL A 18 -3.11 1.57 -4.55
CA VAL A 18 -3.29 0.93 -5.86
C VAL A 18 -3.58 -0.56 -5.69
N ASP A 19 -4.21 -1.18 -6.67
CA ASP A 19 -4.33 -2.64 -6.75
C ASP A 19 -3.16 -3.23 -7.55
N PHE A 20 -2.10 -3.65 -6.87
CA PHE A 20 -0.98 -4.39 -7.45
C PHE A 20 -1.01 -5.86 -7.04
N ASN A 21 -2.19 -6.40 -6.72
CA ASN A 21 -2.34 -7.83 -6.48
C ASN A 21 -2.33 -8.58 -7.83
N VAL A 22 -1.14 -8.75 -8.40
CA VAL A 22 -0.87 -9.40 -9.68
C VAL A 22 -0.45 -10.86 -9.50
N PRO A 23 -0.73 -11.75 -10.47
CA PRO A 23 -0.24 -13.12 -10.43
C PRO A 23 1.28 -13.16 -10.66
N LEU A 24 1.96 -13.98 -9.85
CA LEU A 24 3.38 -14.31 -9.98
C LEU A 24 3.54 -15.80 -10.29
N ASN A 25 4.52 -16.16 -11.12
CA ASN A 25 4.92 -17.56 -11.31
C ASN A 25 5.84 -18.06 -10.18
N GLU A 26 6.34 -19.30 -10.29
CA GLU A 26 7.23 -19.92 -9.30
C GLU A 26 8.56 -19.19 -9.11
N ASN A 27 9.00 -18.40 -10.11
CA ASN A 27 10.21 -17.58 -10.08
C ASN A 27 9.93 -16.12 -9.64
N PHE A 28 8.73 -15.84 -9.11
CA PHE A 28 8.25 -14.50 -8.75
C PHE A 28 8.12 -13.51 -9.90
N GLU A 29 8.02 -13.99 -11.14
CA GLU A 29 7.85 -13.15 -12.31
C GLU A 29 6.36 -12.86 -12.54
N ILE A 30 6.04 -11.62 -12.89
CA ILE A 30 4.66 -11.20 -13.18
C ILE A 30 4.19 -11.81 -14.49
N THR A 31 3.13 -12.61 -14.43
CA THR A 31 2.50 -13.24 -15.61
C THR A 31 1.42 -12.37 -16.25
N ASP A 32 0.81 -11.46 -15.49
CA ASP A 32 -0.15 -10.46 -15.97
C ASP A 32 0.03 -9.15 -15.20
N ASP A 33 0.33 -8.07 -15.92
CA ASP A 33 0.62 -6.74 -15.38
C ASP A 33 -0.50 -5.71 -15.63
N THR A 34 -1.69 -6.18 -16.06
CA THR A 34 -2.83 -5.31 -16.37
C THR A 34 -3.16 -4.37 -15.23
N ARG A 35 -3.12 -4.86 -13.99
CA ARG A 35 -3.39 -4.04 -12.79
C ARG A 35 -2.33 -2.99 -12.52
N ILE A 36 -1.05 -3.31 -12.80
CA ILE A 36 0.03 -2.33 -12.69
C ILE A 36 -0.19 -1.22 -13.72
N LYS A 37 -0.42 -1.59 -14.98
CA LYS A 37 -0.69 -0.65 -16.08
C LYS A 37 -1.86 0.27 -15.79
N ALA A 38 -2.93 -0.24 -15.19
CA ALA A 38 -4.13 0.51 -14.87
C ALA A 38 -3.88 1.69 -13.92
N ALA A 39 -2.94 1.55 -12.97
CA ALA A 39 -2.62 2.62 -12.02
C ALA A 39 -1.62 3.65 -12.57
N ILE A 40 -0.86 3.32 -13.63
CA ILE A 40 0.21 4.19 -14.16
C ILE A 40 -0.25 5.62 -14.49
N PRO A 41 -1.42 5.85 -15.10
CA PRO A 41 -1.90 7.21 -15.37
C PRO A 41 -2.00 8.07 -14.10
N THR A 42 -2.53 7.52 -13.01
CA THR A 42 -2.65 8.19 -11.71
C THR A 42 -1.28 8.48 -11.11
N LEU A 43 -0.39 7.50 -11.13
CA LEU A 43 0.96 7.62 -10.57
C LEU A 43 1.80 8.66 -11.32
N LYS A 44 1.77 8.64 -12.66
CA LYS A 44 2.44 9.65 -13.49
C LYS A 44 1.88 11.04 -13.26
N LYS A 45 0.57 11.18 -13.08
CA LYS A 45 -0.06 12.48 -12.81
C LYS A 45 0.51 13.20 -11.59
N VAL A 46 0.79 12.46 -10.51
CA VAL A 46 1.43 13.01 -9.31
C VAL A 46 2.82 13.54 -9.66
N LEU A 47 3.61 12.73 -10.37
CA LEU A 47 5.00 13.05 -10.74
C LEU A 47 5.08 14.22 -11.73
N ASP A 48 4.28 14.19 -12.80
CA ASP A 48 4.22 15.22 -13.85
C ASP A 48 3.79 16.59 -13.28
N LYS A 49 3.01 16.60 -12.19
CA LYS A 49 2.59 17.82 -11.47
C LYS A 49 3.57 18.22 -10.34
N GLY A 50 4.76 17.62 -10.29
CA GLY A 50 5.85 18.01 -9.39
C GLY A 50 5.77 17.44 -7.96
N GLY A 51 4.94 16.42 -7.73
CA GLY A 51 4.85 15.73 -6.44
C GLY A 51 5.90 14.64 -6.26
N SER A 52 6.03 14.18 -5.02
CA SER A 52 6.69 12.91 -4.70
C SER A 52 5.63 11.83 -4.50
N LEU A 53 5.94 10.59 -4.87
CA LEU A 53 4.95 9.50 -4.91
C LEU A 53 5.28 8.41 -3.89
N ILE A 54 4.35 8.12 -3.00
CA ILE A 54 4.38 6.95 -2.11
C ILE A 54 3.30 5.98 -2.58
N ILE A 55 3.67 4.76 -2.93
CA ILE A 55 2.75 3.72 -3.40
C ILE A 55 2.53 2.72 -2.28
N MET A 56 1.28 2.39 -2.00
CA MET A 56 0.92 1.30 -1.10
C MET A 56 -0.03 0.33 -1.78
N SER A 57 0.21 -0.97 -1.62
CA SER A 57 -0.64 -2.01 -2.16
C SER A 57 -0.69 -3.25 -1.26
N HIS A 58 -1.31 -4.30 -1.75
CA HIS A 58 -1.23 -5.62 -1.16
C HIS A 58 -0.98 -6.66 -2.27
N LEU A 59 -0.44 -7.80 -1.89
CA LEU A 59 -0.26 -8.95 -2.77
C LEU A 59 -0.74 -10.22 -2.07
N GLY A 60 -1.63 -10.96 -2.71
CA GLY A 60 -2.20 -12.20 -2.18
C GLY A 60 -2.95 -12.04 -0.86
N ARG A 61 -2.94 -13.11 -0.07
CA ARG A 61 -3.58 -13.21 1.25
C ARG A 61 -2.59 -13.81 2.28
N PRO A 62 -1.51 -13.09 2.61
CA PRO A 62 -0.55 -13.54 3.61
C PRO A 62 -1.22 -13.70 4.99
N LYS A 63 -0.77 -14.70 5.76
CA LYS A 63 -1.06 -14.81 7.21
C LYS A 63 0.01 -14.12 8.07
N GLY A 64 0.99 -13.48 7.42
CA GLY A 64 2.14 -12.80 8.01
C GLY A 64 3.18 -12.52 6.91
N PRO A 65 4.33 -11.90 7.23
CA PRO A 65 5.41 -11.65 6.28
C PRO A 65 5.83 -12.94 5.57
N ALA A 66 5.87 -12.90 4.23
CA ALA A 66 6.29 -14.03 3.42
C ALA A 66 6.84 -13.55 2.07
N GLU A 67 8.01 -14.07 1.70
CA GLU A 67 8.75 -13.70 0.48
C GLU A 67 7.88 -13.75 -0.79
N LYS A 68 7.07 -14.80 -0.95
CA LYS A 68 6.17 -14.96 -2.11
C LYS A 68 5.09 -13.89 -2.27
N PHE A 69 4.86 -13.10 -1.22
CA PHE A 69 3.89 -12.03 -1.20
C PHE A 69 4.56 -10.66 -1.05
N SER A 70 5.89 -10.58 -1.14
CA SER A 70 6.60 -9.30 -1.12
C SER A 70 6.31 -8.50 -2.39
N LEU A 71 6.11 -7.19 -2.26
CA LEU A 71 5.97 -6.26 -3.36
C LEU A 71 7.32 -5.92 -4.01
N LYS A 72 8.45 -6.38 -3.48
CA LYS A 72 9.75 -6.15 -4.13
C LYS A 72 9.84 -6.80 -5.52
N HIS A 73 9.12 -7.91 -5.73
CA HIS A 73 9.09 -8.65 -6.99
C HIS A 73 8.45 -7.87 -8.14
N ILE A 74 7.71 -6.79 -7.84
CA ILE A 74 7.03 -5.99 -8.85
C ILE A 74 7.74 -4.65 -9.15
N ILE A 75 8.81 -4.31 -8.40
CA ILE A 75 9.56 -3.05 -8.54
C ILE A 75 9.98 -2.82 -9.98
N SER A 76 10.67 -3.78 -10.60
CA SER A 76 11.20 -3.62 -11.95
C SER A 76 10.10 -3.39 -13.00
N ARG A 77 8.89 -3.92 -12.78
CA ARG A 77 7.75 -3.67 -13.67
C ARG A 77 7.17 -2.27 -13.47
N ILE A 78 7.11 -1.78 -12.24
CA ILE A 78 6.69 -0.41 -11.94
C ILE A 78 7.68 0.59 -12.55
N GLU A 79 8.98 0.39 -12.32
CA GLU A 79 10.06 1.22 -12.87
C GLU A 79 9.99 1.30 -14.41
N LYS A 80 9.76 0.16 -15.08
CA LYS A 80 9.58 0.11 -16.54
C LYS A 80 8.47 1.02 -17.04
N TYR A 81 7.36 1.13 -16.31
CA TYR A 81 6.21 1.93 -16.75
C TYR A 81 6.24 3.38 -16.30
N ILE A 82 6.75 3.65 -15.11
CA ILE A 82 6.89 5.00 -14.57
C ILE A 82 8.06 5.73 -15.23
N GLY A 83 9.16 5.04 -15.52
CA GLY A 83 10.38 5.63 -16.08
C GLY A 83 11.31 6.23 -15.02
N THR A 84 11.03 5.99 -13.73
CA THR A 84 11.82 6.46 -12.59
C THR A 84 12.14 5.28 -11.68
N LYS A 85 13.32 5.32 -11.05
CA LYS A 85 13.72 4.35 -10.03
C LYS A 85 12.73 4.36 -8.85
N VAL A 86 12.38 3.18 -8.36
CA VAL A 86 11.48 3.02 -7.22
C VAL A 86 12.29 2.63 -6.00
N GLN A 87 12.26 3.48 -4.97
CA GLN A 87 12.76 3.14 -3.64
C GLN A 87 11.81 2.15 -2.99
N PHE A 88 12.32 1.25 -2.16
CA PHE A 88 11.51 0.24 -1.48
C PHE A 88 11.67 0.32 0.03
N ALA A 89 10.55 0.34 0.75
CA ALA A 89 10.51 0.20 2.19
C ALA A 89 10.12 -1.25 2.54
N GLU A 90 11.07 -2.01 3.11
CA GLU A 90 10.91 -3.42 3.52
C GLU A 90 9.80 -3.62 4.57
N ASP A 91 9.33 -2.54 5.21
CA ASP A 91 8.26 -2.55 6.20
C ASP A 91 7.41 -1.27 6.02
N CYS A 92 6.11 -1.43 5.75
CA CYS A 92 5.21 -0.30 5.53
C CYS A 92 5.00 0.58 6.77
N GLN A 93 5.29 0.10 7.98
CA GLN A 93 5.23 0.88 9.22
C GLN A 93 6.58 1.48 9.62
N LYS A 94 7.67 1.26 8.87
CA LYS A 94 9.01 1.79 9.20
C LYS A 94 9.62 2.62 8.07
N ALA A 95 8.77 3.27 7.28
CA ALA A 95 9.18 4.04 6.13
C ALA A 95 9.47 5.53 6.45
N ASP A 96 9.51 5.93 7.73
CA ASP A 96 9.63 7.34 8.16
C ASP A 96 10.80 8.07 7.52
N ALA A 97 12.00 7.49 7.62
CA ALA A 97 13.21 8.12 7.09
C ALA A 97 13.15 8.24 5.57
N GLN A 98 12.64 7.22 4.88
CA GLN A 98 12.52 7.20 3.43
C GLN A 98 11.47 8.20 2.95
N ALA A 99 10.31 8.26 3.61
CA ALA A 99 9.25 9.21 3.31
C ALA A 99 9.66 10.66 3.61
N ALA A 100 10.39 10.90 4.69
CA ALA A 100 10.89 12.23 5.04
C ALA A 100 11.92 12.76 4.03
N LEU A 101 12.77 11.88 3.50
CA LEU A 101 13.81 12.21 2.53
C LEU A 101 13.34 12.18 1.06
N LEU A 102 12.10 11.78 0.80
CA LEU A 102 11.56 11.61 -0.55
C LEU A 102 11.40 12.95 -1.27
N LYS A 103 12.21 13.16 -2.32
CA LYS A 103 12.25 14.41 -3.08
C LYS A 103 11.17 14.44 -4.18
N PRO A 104 10.77 15.64 -4.66
CA PRO A 104 9.87 15.76 -5.81
C PRO A 104 10.35 14.92 -7.00
N GLY A 105 9.43 14.20 -7.63
CA GLY A 105 9.72 13.27 -8.72
C GLY A 105 10.23 11.89 -8.30
N GLU A 106 10.55 11.67 -7.02
CA GLU A 106 10.95 10.35 -6.51
C GLU A 106 9.75 9.49 -6.13
N VAL A 107 9.95 8.18 -6.20
CA VAL A 107 8.94 7.16 -5.93
C VAL A 107 9.40 6.24 -4.80
N LEU A 108 8.52 6.00 -3.82
CA LEU A 108 8.67 5.04 -2.74
C LEU A 108 7.55 4.00 -2.81
N LEU A 109 7.88 2.72 -2.85
CA LEU A 109 6.94 1.61 -2.69
C LEU A 109 7.04 1.07 -1.27
N LEU A 110 5.91 1.05 -0.56
CA LEU A 110 5.81 0.38 0.73
C LEU A 110 5.60 -1.12 0.53
N GLU A 111 6.16 -1.94 1.42
CA GLU A 111 5.89 -3.38 1.47
C GLU A 111 4.39 -3.67 1.69
N ASN A 112 3.99 -4.90 1.38
CA ASN A 112 2.65 -5.44 1.41
C ASN A 112 1.90 -5.15 2.71
N LEU A 113 0.87 -4.30 2.64
CA LEU A 113 0.09 -3.91 3.82
C LEU A 113 -0.56 -5.10 4.53
N ARG A 114 -0.90 -6.18 3.81
CA ARG A 114 -1.49 -7.38 4.41
C ARG A 114 -0.49 -8.20 5.23
N PHE A 115 0.78 -7.82 5.32
CA PHE A 115 1.65 -8.38 6.36
C PHE A 115 1.17 -8.02 7.76
N TYR A 116 0.43 -6.91 7.90
CA TYR A 116 -0.22 -6.49 9.14
C TYR A 116 -1.68 -6.94 9.17
N ALA A 117 -2.12 -7.43 10.33
CA ALA A 117 -3.51 -7.82 10.55
C ALA A 117 -4.43 -6.57 10.55
N GLU A 118 -3.87 -5.44 10.94
CA GLU A 118 -4.45 -4.11 10.99
C GLU A 118 -5.00 -3.67 9.64
N GLU A 119 -4.34 -4.06 8.53
CA GLU A 119 -4.83 -3.75 7.18
C GLU A 119 -6.22 -4.34 6.93
N GLU A 120 -6.46 -5.59 7.32
CA GLU A 120 -7.76 -6.26 7.13
C GLU A 120 -8.72 -6.05 8.31
N GLY A 121 -8.24 -5.52 9.44
CA GLY A 121 -9.01 -5.35 10.67
C GLY A 121 -9.47 -6.68 11.28
N LYS A 122 -8.75 -7.78 10.99
CA LYS A 122 -9.11 -9.13 11.42
C LYS A 122 -8.04 -9.70 12.34
N PRO A 123 -8.39 -10.16 13.55
CA PRO A 123 -7.44 -10.83 14.42
C PRO A 123 -6.88 -12.09 13.74
N ARG A 124 -5.60 -12.36 13.98
CA ARG A 124 -4.90 -13.56 13.51
C ARG A 124 -4.52 -14.43 14.71
N GLY A 125 -4.44 -15.75 14.50
CA GLY A 125 -3.95 -16.68 15.52
C GLY A 125 -4.93 -17.01 16.65
N LEU A 126 -6.22 -16.72 16.48
CA LEU A 126 -7.24 -17.22 17.41
C LEU A 126 -7.36 -18.74 17.28
N ALA A 127 -7.48 -19.42 18.42
CA ALA A 127 -7.78 -20.86 18.46
C ALA A 127 -9.16 -21.14 17.85
N GLU A 128 -9.35 -22.35 17.31
CA GLU A 128 -10.62 -22.73 16.68
C GLU A 128 -11.78 -22.76 17.70
N ASP A 129 -11.47 -23.10 18.94
CA ASP A 129 -12.36 -23.19 20.10
C ASP A 129 -12.41 -21.90 20.94
N ALA A 130 -11.79 -20.80 20.47
CA ALA A 130 -11.82 -19.53 21.19
C ALA A 130 -13.26 -19.07 21.49
N THR A 131 -13.49 -18.59 22.70
CA THR A 131 -14.82 -18.15 23.14
C THR A 131 -15.27 -16.89 22.41
N ASP A 132 -16.55 -16.58 22.48
CA ASP A 132 -17.09 -15.35 21.88
C ASP A 132 -16.51 -14.10 22.55
N GLU A 133 -16.25 -14.16 23.86
CA GLU A 133 -15.57 -13.09 24.59
C GLU A 133 -14.13 -12.88 24.10
N GLU A 134 -13.37 -13.95 23.89
CA GLU A 134 -11.99 -13.87 23.37
C GLU A 134 -11.97 -13.32 21.94
N LYS A 135 -12.86 -13.80 21.08
CA LYS A 135 -13.04 -13.29 19.71
C LYS A 135 -13.40 -11.81 19.73
N GLN A 136 -14.28 -11.38 20.62
CA GLN A 136 -14.71 -9.99 20.73
C GLN A 136 -13.59 -9.09 21.27
N ALA A 137 -12.86 -9.54 22.29
CA ALA A 137 -11.69 -8.83 22.82
C ALA A 137 -10.63 -8.63 21.74
N ALA A 138 -10.31 -9.67 20.97
CA ALA A 138 -9.34 -9.60 19.89
C ALA A 138 -9.80 -8.64 18.75
N LYS A 139 -11.09 -8.65 18.41
CA LYS A 139 -11.68 -7.69 17.45
C LYS A 139 -11.61 -6.24 17.94
N THR A 140 -11.79 -6.02 19.24
CA THR A 140 -11.64 -4.68 19.82
C THR A 140 -10.19 -4.23 19.76
N ALA A 141 -9.25 -5.09 20.17
CA ALA A 141 -7.82 -4.80 20.12
C ALA A 141 -7.34 -4.49 18.69
N ILE A 142 -7.74 -5.28 17.68
CA ILE A 142 -7.31 -5.02 16.29
C ILE A 142 -7.90 -3.71 15.76
N LYS A 143 -9.11 -3.32 16.18
CA LYS A 143 -9.72 -2.06 15.77
C LYS A 143 -8.99 -0.86 16.37
N GLU A 144 -8.47 -0.99 17.59
CA GLU A 144 -7.65 0.03 18.21
C GLU A 144 -6.28 0.14 17.54
N SER A 145 -5.57 -0.98 17.34
CA SER A 145 -4.27 -0.97 16.66
C SER A 145 -4.37 -0.56 15.19
N GLN A 146 -5.48 -0.87 14.52
CA GLN A 146 -5.76 -0.40 13.16
C GLN A 146 -5.77 1.13 13.08
N LYS A 147 -6.28 1.85 14.09
CA LYS A 147 -6.23 3.32 14.07
C LYS A 147 -4.79 3.84 14.09
N ALA A 148 -3.92 3.21 14.90
CA ALA A 148 -2.51 3.56 14.94
C ALA A 148 -1.82 3.23 13.60
N PHE A 149 -2.16 2.10 12.97
CA PHE A 149 -1.68 1.73 11.64
C PHE A 149 -2.09 2.76 10.58
N VAL A 150 -3.35 3.20 10.57
CA VAL A 150 -3.84 4.25 9.66
C VAL A 150 -3.09 5.55 9.90
N ALA A 151 -2.97 6.00 11.16
CA ALA A 151 -2.25 7.22 11.51
C ALA A 151 -0.79 7.17 11.05
N LYS A 152 -0.16 5.99 11.16
CA LYS A 152 1.20 5.76 10.70
C LYS A 152 1.33 5.92 9.19
N LEU A 153 0.49 5.24 8.39
CA LEU A 153 0.51 5.38 6.93
C LEU A 153 0.21 6.82 6.49
N ALA A 154 -0.75 7.47 7.15
CA ALA A 154 -1.13 8.85 6.87
C ALA A 154 0.01 9.83 7.15
N SER A 155 0.85 9.58 8.16
CA SER A 155 1.97 10.48 8.52
C SER A 155 3.05 10.61 7.44
N TYR A 156 3.08 9.72 6.45
CA TYR A 156 4.10 9.75 5.40
C TYR A 156 3.84 10.79 4.30
N ALA A 157 2.61 11.27 4.15
CA ALA A 157 2.18 12.05 3.00
C ALA A 157 1.31 13.24 3.37
N ASP A 158 1.27 14.23 2.47
CA ASP A 158 0.44 15.42 2.58
C ASP A 158 -0.98 15.17 2.06
N CYS A 159 -1.15 14.20 1.17
CA CYS A 159 -2.44 13.85 0.59
C CYS A 159 -2.55 12.36 0.24
N TYR A 160 -3.79 11.89 0.19
CA TYR A 160 -4.16 10.50 -0.10
C TYR A 160 -4.97 10.41 -1.39
N ILE A 161 -4.67 9.40 -2.21
CA ILE A 161 -5.40 9.05 -3.43
C ILE A 161 -5.76 7.57 -3.37
N ASN A 162 -7.04 7.25 -3.55
CA ASN A 162 -7.50 5.86 -3.70
C ASN A 162 -7.71 5.56 -5.19
N ASP A 163 -6.84 4.74 -5.76
CA ASP A 163 -6.92 4.21 -7.13
C ASP A 163 -7.03 2.67 -7.12
N ALA A 164 -7.60 2.13 -6.04
CA ALA A 164 -7.78 0.70 -5.84
C ALA A 164 -9.28 0.36 -5.75
N PHE A 165 -10.02 0.65 -6.82
CA PHE A 165 -11.48 0.43 -6.88
C PHE A 165 -11.88 -1.00 -6.52
N GLY A 166 -11.07 -2.00 -6.94
CA GLY A 166 -11.27 -3.41 -6.59
C GLY A 166 -11.23 -3.72 -5.09
N THR A 167 -10.70 -2.83 -4.25
CA THR A 167 -10.70 -2.96 -2.79
C THR A 167 -11.53 -1.90 -2.06
N ALA A 168 -12.04 -0.88 -2.75
CA ALA A 168 -12.75 0.24 -2.14
C ALA A 168 -14.06 -0.18 -1.42
N HIS A 169 -14.62 -1.35 -1.73
CA HIS A 169 -15.79 -1.90 -1.03
C HIS A 169 -15.47 -2.50 0.35
N ARG A 170 -14.19 -2.57 0.72
CA ARG A 170 -13.75 -3.17 1.98
C ARG A 170 -13.44 -2.07 2.98
N ALA A 171 -13.80 -2.26 4.25
CA ALA A 171 -13.39 -1.38 5.34
C ALA A 171 -11.98 -1.77 5.84
N HIS A 172 -10.99 -1.76 4.92
CA HIS A 172 -9.60 -1.97 5.26
C HIS A 172 -8.95 -0.66 5.72
N ALA A 173 -7.81 -0.74 6.40
CA ALA A 173 -7.12 0.44 6.91
C ALA A 173 -6.73 1.43 5.79
N SER A 174 -6.41 0.92 4.62
CA SER A 174 -5.87 1.69 3.49
C SER A 174 -6.89 2.14 2.47
N THR A 175 -8.19 1.95 2.71
CA THR A 175 -9.28 2.22 1.75
C THR A 175 -10.30 3.19 2.31
#